data_AF-A0A1G3G6T0-F1
#
_entry.id   AF-A0A1G3G6T0-F1
#
_cell.length_a   1.000
_cell.length_b   1.000
_cell.length_c   1.000
_cell.angle_alpha   90.00
_cell.angle_beta   90.00
_cell.angle_gamma   90.00
#
_symmetry.space_group_name_H-M   'P 1'
#
loop_
_entity.id
_entity.type
_entity.pdbx_description
1 polymer ?
#
loop_
_entity_poly.entity_id
_entity_poly.type
_entity_poly.pdbx_seq_one_letter_code
_entity_poly.pdbx_strand_id
1 'polypeptide(L)'
;MVTDVLVFVDSVWHLVTIVLVFGFGVLLAIAQRGVFGVAQKRALFLYAWHTAFCIFYFWYSLSNVADSTNYYLFSISEDASLTFGTQGVYLLTSLFSVGLGMSYGGVFLVYNLFGYVGMLAFGSALQQVLKTSGRTARRLAFFCLLLPGLSFWSGSIGKDALAFMAAGLSVWAAMNLGRRYPAFVIASLCMLLVRPHMAGILLLAFAVALVFASRLGLLRKSVLTLIAVPLAVIAATYGAEFAGLGDVSTLGDVDEYFSLRQSYNLEGGSSVDIASLSMPARLFTFLFRPLFFDASGLLGVAVSFENLFQLLLMAIAIALRFLGRKSRLDGFSFWFCALFAAASLFVLANTTANLGIAMRQKWMFLPMLMMLAFSYLGKGKRP
;
A
#
# COMPACT_ATOMS: atom_id res chain seq x y z
N MET A 1 27.04 19.11 6.92
CA MET A 1 26.39 18.78 8.20
C MET A 1 25.21 17.83 8.04
N VAL A 2 24.11 18.16 7.34
CA VAL A 2 23.00 17.18 7.14
C VAL A 2 23.40 16.03 6.19
N THR A 3 24.22 16.29 5.17
CA THR A 3 24.71 15.29 4.22
C THR A 3 25.66 14.26 4.83
N ASP A 4 26.34 14.60 5.92
CA ASP A 4 27.37 13.75 6.52
C ASP A 4 26.75 12.56 7.29
N VAL A 5 25.45 12.65 7.60
CA VAL A 5 24.70 11.62 8.33
C VAL A 5 23.94 10.69 7.36
N LEU A 6 23.67 11.13 6.13
CA LEU A 6 22.89 10.40 5.12
C LEU A 6 23.79 9.48 4.29
N VAL A 7 24.40 8.50 4.94
CA VAL A 7 25.38 7.60 4.32
C VAL A 7 24.80 6.20 4.07
N PHE A 8 25.28 5.56 3.00
CA PHE A 8 24.94 4.16 2.75
C PHE A 8 25.73 3.24 3.69
N VAL A 9 27.05 3.38 3.73
CA VAL A 9 27.98 2.71 4.67
C VAL A 9 29.06 3.72 5.05
N ASP A 10 29.50 3.68 6.30
CA ASP A 10 30.61 4.52 6.78
C ASP A 10 31.46 3.78 7.83
N SER A 11 30.83 2.97 8.68
CA SER A 11 31.51 2.08 9.62
C SER A 11 31.43 0.61 9.22
N VAL A 12 32.33 -0.22 9.77
CA VAL A 12 32.27 -1.70 9.65
C VAL A 12 30.93 -2.23 10.19
N TRP A 13 30.39 -1.60 11.23
CA TRP A 13 29.09 -1.95 11.79
C TRP A 13 27.93 -1.73 10.80
N HIS A 14 27.96 -0.62 10.04
CA HIS A 14 27.00 -0.38 8.97
C HIS A 14 27.06 -1.47 7.90
N LEU A 15 28.26 -1.91 7.52
CA LEU A 15 28.43 -3.00 6.56
C LEU A 15 27.84 -4.32 7.10
N VAL A 16 28.13 -4.66 8.36
CA VAL A 16 27.62 -5.89 9.00
C VAL A 16 26.09 -5.89 9.03
N THR A 17 25.48 -4.81 9.51
CA THR A 17 24.01 -4.70 9.60
C THR A 17 23.34 -4.77 8.24
N ILE A 18 23.90 -4.13 7.21
CA ILE A 18 23.40 -4.22 5.83
C ILE A 18 23.49 -5.64 5.28
N VAL A 19 24.61 -6.32 5.46
CA VAL A 19 24.79 -7.71 5.00
C VAL A 19 23.81 -8.64 5.71
N LEU A 20 23.58 -8.44 7.01
CA LEU A 20 22.61 -9.23 7.78
C LEU A 20 21.17 -9.01 7.28
N VAL A 21 20.76 -7.76 7.08
CA VAL A 21 19.40 -7.45 6.59
C VAL A 21 19.19 -7.96 5.17
N PHE A 22 20.19 -7.79 4.28
CA PHE A 22 20.12 -8.32 2.93
C PHE A 22 20.08 -9.85 2.91
N GLY A 23 20.94 -10.50 3.69
CA GLY A 23 20.97 -11.95 3.86
C GLY A 23 19.65 -12.50 4.43
N PHE A 24 19.06 -11.80 5.40
CA PHE A 24 17.74 -12.14 5.93
C PHE A 24 16.65 -12.07 4.85
N GLY A 25 16.68 -11.07 3.96
CA GLY A 25 15.77 -11.00 2.83
C GLY A 25 15.89 -12.17 1.85
N VAL A 26 17.12 -12.63 1.58
CA VAL A 26 17.37 -13.85 0.79
C VAL A 26 16.80 -15.09 1.48
N LEU A 27 17.02 -15.25 2.79
CA LEU A 27 16.46 -16.35 3.57
C LEU A 27 14.92 -16.32 3.57
N LEU A 28 14.33 -15.13 3.73
CA LEU A 28 12.89 -14.91 3.64
C LEU A 28 12.33 -15.33 2.28
N ALA A 29 13.01 -14.97 1.18
CA ALA A 29 12.62 -15.35 -0.19
C ALA A 29 12.59 -16.88 -0.40
N ILE A 30 13.46 -17.61 0.30
CA ILE A 30 13.54 -19.07 0.27
C ILE A 30 12.48 -19.71 1.18
N ALA A 31 12.36 -19.22 2.42
CA ALA A 31 11.50 -19.78 3.46
C ALA A 31 10.01 -19.49 3.23
N GLN A 32 9.67 -18.39 2.56
CA GLN A 32 8.28 -17.98 2.32
C GLN A 32 7.43 -19.02 1.57
N ARG A 33 8.05 -19.99 0.88
CA ARG A 33 7.32 -20.98 0.06
C ARG A 33 6.26 -21.73 0.88
N GLY A 34 6.50 -21.98 2.16
CA GLY A 34 5.51 -22.62 3.04
C GLY A 34 4.32 -21.73 3.40
N VAL A 35 4.50 -20.40 3.34
CA VAL A 35 3.49 -19.40 3.69
C VAL A 35 2.78 -18.89 2.44
N PHE A 36 3.51 -18.21 1.54
CA PHE A 36 2.94 -17.55 0.37
C PHE A 36 2.88 -18.46 -0.86
N GLY A 37 3.61 -19.58 -0.90
CA GLY A 37 3.56 -20.52 -2.02
C GLY A 37 4.14 -19.98 -3.33
N VAL A 38 4.90 -18.88 -3.29
CA VAL A 38 5.61 -18.33 -4.44
C VAL A 38 6.85 -19.19 -4.71
N ALA A 39 7.12 -19.51 -5.98
CA ALA A 39 8.31 -20.29 -6.34
C ALA A 39 9.59 -19.53 -5.93
N GLN A 40 10.57 -20.21 -5.33
CA GLN A 40 11.78 -19.60 -4.78
C GLN A 40 12.53 -18.74 -5.81
N LYS A 41 12.70 -19.23 -7.05
CA LYS A 41 13.31 -18.44 -8.14
C LYS A 41 12.58 -17.11 -8.40
N ARG A 42 11.24 -17.12 -8.34
CA ARG A 42 10.45 -15.89 -8.52
C ARG A 42 10.55 -14.99 -7.30
N ALA A 43 10.51 -15.55 -6.10
CA ALA A 43 10.65 -14.78 -4.87
C ALA A 43 12.02 -14.08 -4.82
N LEU A 44 13.11 -14.79 -5.12
CA LEU A 44 14.46 -14.21 -5.20
C LEU A 44 14.56 -13.11 -6.28
N PHE A 45 13.97 -13.34 -7.45
CA PHE A 45 13.91 -12.32 -8.50
C PHE A 45 13.15 -11.07 -8.06
N LEU A 46 11.98 -11.24 -7.42
CA LEU A 46 11.20 -10.13 -6.87
C LEU A 46 11.98 -9.40 -5.77
N TYR A 47 12.75 -10.10 -4.95
CA TYR A 47 13.59 -9.48 -3.91
C TYR A 47 14.70 -8.63 -4.52
N ALA A 48 15.40 -9.17 -5.53
CA ALA A 48 16.44 -8.44 -6.25
C ALA A 48 15.87 -7.22 -6.98
N TRP A 49 14.73 -7.38 -7.65
CA TRP A 49 14.01 -6.28 -8.30
C TRP A 49 13.63 -5.19 -7.31
N HIS A 50 12.98 -5.56 -6.21
CA HIS A 50 12.54 -4.61 -5.19
C HIS A 50 13.73 -3.87 -4.54
N THR A 51 14.79 -4.61 -4.22
CA THR A 51 16.01 -4.04 -3.63
C THR A 51 16.75 -3.11 -4.59
N ALA A 52 16.73 -3.38 -5.90
CA ALA A 52 17.30 -2.47 -6.89
C ALA A 52 16.58 -1.10 -6.90
N PHE A 53 15.25 -1.10 -6.79
CA PHE A 53 14.48 0.14 -6.66
C PHE A 53 14.65 0.82 -5.31
N CYS A 54 14.80 0.06 -4.22
CA CYS A 54 15.17 0.60 -2.91
C CYS A 54 16.49 1.38 -2.98
N ILE A 55 17.53 0.79 -3.58
CA ILE A 55 18.83 1.45 -3.76
C ILE A 55 18.70 2.66 -4.69
N PHE A 56 17.94 2.55 -5.78
CA PHE A 56 17.67 3.68 -6.66
C PHE A 56 16.96 4.84 -5.93
N TYR A 57 15.98 4.55 -5.06
CA TYR A 57 15.31 5.56 -4.25
C TYR A 57 16.28 6.19 -3.25
N PHE A 58 17.16 5.41 -2.60
CA PHE A 58 18.19 5.95 -1.72
C PHE A 58 19.00 7.04 -2.43
N TRP A 59 19.54 6.76 -3.63
CA TRP A 59 20.29 7.75 -4.42
C TRP A 59 19.42 8.96 -4.79
N TYR A 60 18.18 8.71 -5.22
CA TYR A 60 17.22 9.77 -5.51
C TYR A 60 17.00 10.70 -4.30
N SER A 61 16.91 10.15 -3.09
CA SER A 61 16.66 10.90 -1.85
C SER A 61 17.82 11.78 -1.39
N LEU A 62 19.04 11.54 -1.88
CA LEU A 62 20.20 12.37 -1.56
C LEU A 62 20.22 13.68 -2.35
N SER A 63 19.61 13.70 -3.53
CA SER A 63 19.61 14.86 -4.43
C SER A 63 18.26 15.55 -4.55
N ASN A 64 17.19 14.95 -4.04
CA ASN A 64 15.82 15.44 -4.13
C ASN A 64 15.19 15.49 -2.74
N VAL A 65 14.22 16.40 -2.56
CA VAL A 65 13.42 16.44 -1.33
C VAL A 65 12.63 15.14 -1.22
N ALA A 66 12.88 14.38 -0.14
CA ALA A 66 12.25 13.09 0.09
C ALA A 66 11.88 12.93 1.58
N ASP A 67 10.67 12.42 1.83
CA ASP A 67 10.18 12.17 3.19
C ASP A 67 11.10 11.20 3.96
N SER A 68 11.74 10.26 3.26
CA SER A 68 12.65 9.27 3.85
C SER A 68 13.80 9.92 4.60
N THR A 69 14.33 11.01 4.07
CA THR A 69 15.40 11.79 4.69
C THR A 69 14.94 12.36 6.02
N ASN A 70 13.73 12.94 6.06
CA ASN A 70 13.14 13.46 7.29
C ASN A 70 12.88 12.33 8.30
N TYR A 71 12.29 11.21 7.88
CA TYR A 71 12.05 10.07 8.78
C TYR A 71 13.32 9.58 9.47
N TYR A 72 14.44 9.54 8.75
CA TYR A 72 15.70 9.12 9.33
C TYR A 72 16.31 10.20 10.25
N LEU A 73 16.37 11.46 9.81
CA LEU A 73 16.94 12.55 10.62
C LEU A 73 16.16 12.79 11.91
N PHE A 74 14.83 12.76 11.86
CA PHE A 74 14.01 12.89 13.08
C PHE A 74 14.17 11.68 14.01
N SER A 75 14.38 10.48 13.47
CA SER A 75 14.58 9.28 14.29
C SER A 75 15.85 9.30 15.13
N ILE A 76 16.84 10.13 14.78
CA ILE A 76 18.11 10.28 15.50
C ILE A 76 18.15 11.54 16.38
N SER A 77 17.28 12.53 16.13
CA SER A 77 17.33 13.83 16.79
C SER A 77 16.23 14.07 17.82
N GLU A 78 15.07 13.43 17.68
CA GLU A 78 13.93 13.61 18.59
C GLU A 78 13.74 12.41 19.51
N ASP A 79 13.33 12.67 20.76
CA ASP A 79 12.86 11.64 21.67
C ASP A 79 11.55 11.05 21.12
N ALA A 80 11.62 9.78 20.70
CA ALA A 80 10.50 9.12 20.06
C ALA A 80 9.35 8.89 21.06
N SER A 81 8.25 9.64 20.89
CA SER A 81 7.01 9.40 21.63
C SER A 81 6.17 8.31 20.96
N LEU A 82 5.52 7.45 21.75
CA LEU A 82 4.64 6.39 21.25
C LEU A 82 3.31 6.97 20.77
N THR A 83 3.30 7.49 19.55
CA THR A 83 2.10 8.02 18.88
C THR A 83 1.94 7.43 17.48
N PHE A 84 0.76 7.53 16.89
CA PHE A 84 0.47 6.96 15.56
C PHE A 84 0.82 7.96 14.44
N GLY A 85 0.80 7.50 13.19
CA GLY A 85 1.03 8.35 12.02
C GLY A 85 2.51 8.62 11.78
N THR A 86 2.90 9.90 11.63
CA THR A 86 4.29 10.28 11.29
C THR A 86 5.26 9.91 12.41
N GLN A 87 4.88 10.23 13.64
CA GLN A 87 5.67 9.96 14.84
C GLN A 87 5.84 8.45 15.10
N GLY A 88 4.82 7.64 14.82
CA GLY A 88 4.93 6.18 14.89
C GLY A 88 5.96 5.60 13.92
N VAL A 89 6.14 6.24 12.77
CA VAL A 89 7.22 5.88 11.83
C VAL A 89 8.57 6.37 12.35
N TYR A 90 8.67 7.53 12.99
CA TYR A 90 9.92 7.95 13.65
C TYR A 90 10.35 6.97 14.73
N LEU A 91 9.42 6.54 15.60
CA LEU A 91 9.68 5.54 16.62
C LEU A 91 10.12 4.20 16.01
N LEU A 92 9.40 3.70 14.99
CA LEU A 92 9.82 2.46 14.34
C LEU A 92 11.20 2.60 13.69
N THR A 93 11.49 3.75 13.11
CA THR A 93 12.78 4.04 12.47
C THR A 93 13.88 4.13 13.52
N SER A 94 13.62 4.75 14.68
CA SER A 94 14.59 4.91 15.76
C SER A 94 15.01 3.59 16.40
N LEU A 95 14.14 2.57 16.39
CA LEU A 95 14.52 1.20 16.77
C LEU A 95 15.68 0.66 15.93
N PHE A 96 15.77 1.04 14.65
CA PHE A 96 16.83 0.59 13.75
C PHE A 96 18.00 1.58 13.69
N SER A 97 17.73 2.88 13.55
CA SER A 97 18.78 3.90 13.44
C SER A 97 19.53 4.08 14.76
N VAL A 98 18.82 4.33 15.87
CA VAL A 98 19.43 4.52 17.20
C VAL A 98 19.61 3.18 17.91
N GLY A 99 18.57 2.34 17.94
CA GLY A 99 18.59 1.08 18.69
C GLY A 99 19.60 0.05 18.18
N LEU A 100 19.78 -0.05 16.86
CA LEU A 100 20.76 -0.95 16.23
C LEU A 100 21.94 -0.21 15.60
N GLY A 101 22.01 1.13 15.68
CA GLY A 101 23.09 1.92 15.08
C GLY A 101 23.18 1.75 13.56
N MET A 102 22.06 1.53 12.86
CA MET A 102 22.06 1.31 11.41
C MET A 102 22.20 2.62 10.64
N SER A 103 22.96 2.58 9.55
CA SER A 103 23.06 3.71 8.61
C SER A 103 21.74 3.99 7.88
N TYR A 104 21.65 5.15 7.24
CA TYR A 104 20.53 5.51 6.37
C TYR A 104 20.26 4.41 5.33
N GLY A 105 21.31 3.89 4.68
CA GLY A 105 21.22 2.75 3.76
C GLY A 105 20.73 1.45 4.40
N GLY A 106 21.18 1.15 5.63
CA GLY A 106 20.74 -0.02 6.38
C GLY A 106 19.24 0.02 6.70
N VAL A 107 18.75 1.17 7.16
CA VAL A 107 17.33 1.37 7.47
C VAL A 107 16.48 1.31 6.18
N PHE A 108 16.98 1.81 5.05
CA PHE A 108 16.34 1.61 3.74
C PHE A 108 16.10 0.13 3.44
N LEU A 109 17.11 -0.72 3.66
CA LEU A 109 16.98 -2.15 3.41
C LEU A 109 15.97 -2.83 4.36
N VAL A 110 15.81 -2.33 5.59
CA VAL A 110 14.77 -2.82 6.52
C VAL A 110 13.38 -2.49 5.97
N TYR A 111 13.13 -1.26 5.54
CA TYR A 111 11.84 -0.87 4.96
C TYR A 111 11.53 -1.62 3.65
N ASN A 112 12.56 -1.88 2.83
CA ASN A 112 12.48 -2.76 1.66
C ASN A 112 12.01 -4.18 2.01
N LEU A 113 12.33 -4.71 3.19
CA LEU A 113 11.78 -6.01 3.62
C LEU A 113 10.27 -5.94 3.87
N PHE A 114 9.75 -4.85 4.48
CA PHE A 114 8.31 -4.66 4.65
C PHE A 114 7.60 -4.60 3.30
N GLY A 115 8.09 -3.78 2.37
CA GLY A 115 7.57 -3.70 1.00
C GLY A 115 7.61 -5.05 0.28
N TYR A 116 8.72 -5.79 0.43
CA TYR A 116 8.89 -7.12 -0.15
C TYR A 116 7.89 -8.15 0.39
N VAL A 117 7.62 -8.16 1.69
CA VAL A 117 6.57 -9.02 2.29
C VAL A 117 5.21 -8.69 1.68
N GLY A 118 4.88 -7.41 1.52
CA GLY A 118 3.68 -6.96 0.81
C GLY A 118 3.59 -7.49 -0.61
N MET A 119 4.69 -7.39 -1.36
CA MET A 119 4.80 -7.86 -2.74
C MET A 119 4.61 -9.39 -2.84
N LEU A 120 5.20 -10.17 -1.92
CA LEU A 120 5.02 -11.63 -1.87
C LEU A 120 3.57 -12.01 -1.55
N ALA A 121 2.96 -11.35 -0.58
CA ALA A 121 1.57 -11.60 -0.20
C ALA A 121 0.62 -11.27 -1.37
N PHE A 122 0.80 -10.12 -2.01
CA PHE A 122 0.02 -9.73 -3.17
C PHE A 122 0.22 -10.68 -4.36
N GLY A 123 1.47 -11.06 -4.65
CA GLY A 123 1.79 -12.02 -5.71
C GLY A 123 1.19 -13.41 -5.47
N SER A 124 1.16 -13.86 -4.21
CA SER A 124 0.48 -15.11 -3.83
C SER A 124 -1.02 -15.05 -4.05
N ALA A 125 -1.65 -13.92 -3.73
CA ALA A 125 -3.09 -13.73 -3.92
C ALA A 125 -3.44 -13.74 -5.42
N LEU A 126 -2.65 -13.04 -6.26
CA LEU A 126 -2.80 -13.07 -7.72
C LEU A 126 -2.63 -14.48 -8.28
N GLN A 127 -1.64 -15.23 -7.80
CA GLN A 127 -1.42 -16.62 -8.21
C GLN A 127 -2.62 -17.52 -7.89
N GLN A 128 -3.25 -17.34 -6.72
CA GLN A 128 -4.44 -18.09 -6.32
C GLN A 128 -5.63 -17.79 -7.24
N VAL A 129 -5.92 -16.52 -7.51
CA VAL A 129 -7.03 -16.10 -8.40
C VAL A 129 -6.82 -16.58 -9.85
N LEU A 130 -5.57 -16.60 -10.31
CA LEU A 130 -5.21 -16.91 -11.69
C LEU A 130 -4.76 -18.36 -11.91
N LYS A 131 -4.93 -19.25 -10.92
CA LYS A 131 -4.50 -20.66 -11.00
C LYS A 131 -5.01 -21.36 -12.26
N THR A 132 -6.27 -21.12 -12.63
CA THR A 132 -6.93 -21.69 -13.83
C THR A 132 -6.96 -20.71 -15.01
N SER A 133 -6.19 -19.62 -14.97
CA SER A 133 -6.12 -18.65 -16.07
C SER A 133 -5.11 -19.03 -17.16
N GLY A 134 -5.34 -18.50 -18.36
CA GLY A 134 -4.38 -18.61 -19.47
C GLY A 134 -3.01 -18.01 -19.13
N ARG A 135 -1.99 -18.38 -19.92
CA ARG A 135 -0.61 -17.91 -19.72
C ARG A 135 -0.50 -16.38 -19.75
N THR A 136 -1.25 -15.70 -20.61
CA THR A 136 -1.25 -14.24 -20.74
C THR A 136 -1.66 -13.54 -19.46
N ALA A 137 -2.78 -13.91 -18.85
CA ALA A 137 -3.24 -13.31 -17.59
C ALA A 137 -2.23 -13.53 -16.44
N ARG A 138 -1.61 -14.72 -16.37
CA ARG A 138 -0.55 -15.00 -15.38
C ARG A 138 0.72 -14.18 -15.62
N ARG A 139 1.09 -13.92 -16.88
CA ARG A 139 2.22 -13.05 -17.23
C ARG A 139 1.91 -11.58 -16.89
N LEU A 140 0.71 -11.10 -17.22
CA LEU A 140 0.26 -9.74 -16.86
C LEU A 140 0.28 -9.51 -15.35
N ALA A 141 -0.18 -10.50 -14.57
CA ALA A 141 -0.12 -10.42 -13.11
C ALA A 141 1.32 -10.38 -12.58
N PHE A 142 2.25 -11.12 -13.21
CA PHE A 142 3.66 -11.03 -12.85
C PHE A 142 4.25 -9.66 -13.21
N PHE A 143 3.96 -9.11 -14.40
CA PHE A 143 4.39 -7.76 -14.79
C PHE A 143 3.80 -6.68 -13.88
N CYS A 144 2.58 -6.87 -13.36
CA CYS A 144 1.98 -5.96 -12.38
C CYS A 144 2.81 -5.85 -11.09
N LEU A 145 3.50 -6.93 -10.67
CA LEU A 145 4.40 -6.91 -9.51
C LEU A 145 5.74 -6.21 -9.83
N LEU A 146 6.08 -6.09 -11.11
CA LEU A 146 7.31 -5.45 -11.60
C LEU A 146 7.08 -3.99 -12.01
N LEU A 147 5.95 -3.39 -11.64
CA LEU A 147 5.73 -1.97 -11.86
C LEU A 147 6.79 -1.18 -11.06
N PRO A 148 7.62 -0.32 -11.70
CA PRO A 148 8.67 0.43 -11.01
C PRO A 148 8.17 1.21 -9.79
N GLY A 149 7.04 1.93 -9.91
CA GLY A 149 6.40 2.70 -8.85
C GLY A 149 6.00 1.84 -7.64
N LEU A 150 5.58 0.58 -7.87
CA LEU A 150 5.30 -0.34 -6.76
C LEU A 150 6.56 -0.48 -5.89
N SER A 151 7.69 -0.80 -6.52
CA SER A 151 8.94 -1.05 -5.80
C SER A 151 9.62 0.22 -5.30
N PHE A 152 9.51 1.29 -6.07
CA PHE A 152 10.08 2.60 -5.72
C PHE A 152 9.45 3.16 -4.45
N TRP A 153 8.11 3.18 -4.36
CA TRP A 153 7.42 3.76 -3.20
C TRP A 153 7.37 2.84 -1.99
N SER A 154 7.34 1.52 -2.18
CA SER A 154 7.31 0.56 -1.05
C SER A 154 8.68 0.11 -0.56
N GLY A 155 9.76 0.52 -1.24
CA GLY A 155 11.15 0.21 -0.89
C GLY A 155 11.88 1.28 -0.08
N SER A 156 11.22 2.39 0.28
CA SER A 156 11.83 3.53 0.97
C SER A 156 11.37 3.65 2.43
N ILE A 157 12.16 4.38 3.23
CA ILE A 157 11.81 4.69 4.63
C ILE A 157 10.56 5.56 4.64
N GLY A 158 9.48 5.08 5.27
CA GLY A 158 8.26 5.84 5.42
C GLY A 158 7.01 5.01 5.56
N LYS A 159 5.87 5.71 5.60
CA LYS A 159 4.53 5.13 5.76
C LYS A 159 4.15 4.16 4.65
N ASP A 160 4.65 4.39 3.43
CA ASP A 160 4.13 3.75 2.23
C ASP A 160 4.57 2.29 2.11
N ALA A 161 5.78 1.93 2.58
CA ALA A 161 6.25 0.55 2.65
C ALA A 161 5.35 -0.32 3.56
N LEU A 162 5.04 0.17 4.76
CA LEU A 162 4.18 -0.52 5.72
C LEU A 162 2.72 -0.56 5.26
N ALA A 163 2.22 0.52 4.67
CA ALA A 163 0.85 0.57 4.15
C ALA A 163 0.68 -0.39 2.97
N PHE A 164 1.68 -0.50 2.08
CA PHE A 164 1.69 -1.49 1.00
C PHE A 164 1.79 -2.93 1.54
N MET A 165 2.63 -3.17 2.55
CA MET A 165 2.69 -4.46 3.25
C MET A 165 1.32 -4.86 3.82
N ALA A 166 0.67 -3.93 4.53
CA ALA A 166 -0.66 -4.12 5.07
C ALA A 166 -1.69 -4.41 3.97
N ALA A 167 -1.65 -3.69 2.85
CA ALA A 167 -2.54 -3.94 1.72
C ALA A 167 -2.35 -5.34 1.11
N GLY A 168 -1.09 -5.74 0.86
CA GLY A 168 -0.75 -7.06 0.32
C GLY A 168 -1.15 -8.20 1.25
N LEU A 169 -0.84 -8.09 2.55
CA LEU A 169 -1.22 -9.07 3.57
C LEU A 169 -2.75 -9.16 3.74
N SER A 170 -3.46 -8.04 3.74
CA SER A 170 -4.93 -8.00 3.84
C SER A 170 -5.60 -8.73 2.68
N VAL A 171 -5.14 -8.47 1.46
CA VAL A 171 -5.61 -9.16 0.26
C VAL A 171 -5.34 -10.67 0.34
N TRP A 172 -4.12 -11.04 0.73
CA TRP A 172 -3.73 -12.45 0.84
C TRP A 172 -4.51 -13.20 1.93
N ALA A 173 -4.78 -12.51 3.05
CA ALA A 173 -5.58 -13.02 4.14
C ALA A 173 -7.05 -13.20 3.73
N ALA A 174 -7.62 -12.24 2.99
CA ALA A 174 -9.00 -12.30 2.52
C ALA A 174 -9.27 -13.57 1.69
N MET A 175 -8.30 -14.00 0.86
CA MET A 175 -8.42 -15.22 0.06
C MET A 175 -8.62 -16.50 0.87
N ASN A 176 -8.22 -16.54 2.15
CA ASN A 176 -8.49 -17.64 3.06
C ASN A 176 -8.47 -17.17 4.52
N LEU A 177 -9.49 -16.40 4.89
CA LEU A 177 -9.52 -15.71 6.19
C LEU A 177 -9.43 -16.67 7.38
N GLY A 178 -10.05 -17.85 7.29
CA GLY A 178 -10.09 -18.81 8.40
C GLY A 178 -8.70 -19.25 8.87
N ARG A 179 -7.75 -19.45 7.95
CA ARG A 179 -6.37 -19.82 8.27
C ARG A 179 -5.43 -18.62 8.36
N ARG A 180 -5.74 -17.52 7.68
CA ARG A 180 -4.84 -16.36 7.51
C ARG A 180 -5.25 -15.13 8.31
N TYR A 181 -6.19 -15.26 9.25
CA TYR A 181 -6.58 -14.15 10.12
C TYR A 181 -5.41 -13.47 10.87
N PRO A 182 -4.32 -14.15 11.28
CA PRO A 182 -3.21 -13.46 11.94
C PRO A 182 -2.53 -12.45 11.00
N ALA A 183 -2.43 -12.77 9.71
CA ALA A 183 -1.90 -11.84 8.71
C ALA A 183 -2.83 -10.63 8.51
N PHE A 184 -4.14 -10.82 8.63
CA PHE A 184 -5.10 -9.71 8.60
C PHE A 184 -4.93 -8.80 9.82
N VAL A 185 -4.78 -9.37 11.03
CA VAL A 185 -4.55 -8.59 12.26
C VAL A 185 -3.25 -7.79 12.16
N ILE A 186 -2.15 -8.43 11.74
CA ILE A 186 -0.87 -7.73 11.51
C ILE A 186 -1.05 -6.61 10.49
N ALA A 187 -1.76 -6.86 9.38
CA ALA A 187 -2.03 -5.84 8.38
C ALA A 187 -2.84 -4.66 8.94
N SER A 188 -3.89 -4.92 9.72
CA SER A 188 -4.69 -3.86 10.35
C SER A 188 -3.87 -3.03 11.34
N LEU A 189 -3.02 -3.66 12.15
CA LEU A 189 -2.13 -2.97 13.09
C LEU A 189 -1.07 -2.13 12.36
N CYS A 190 -0.44 -2.67 11.32
CA CYS A 190 0.50 -1.93 10.50
C CYS A 190 -0.17 -0.74 9.80
N MET A 191 -1.38 -0.91 9.27
CA MET A 191 -2.14 0.18 8.66
C MET A 191 -2.52 1.23 9.71
N LEU A 192 -2.91 0.81 10.92
CA LEU A 192 -3.26 1.72 12.02
C LEU A 192 -2.04 2.54 12.45
N LEU A 193 -0.87 1.91 12.58
CA LEU A 193 0.39 2.58 12.92
C LEU A 193 0.69 3.74 11.98
N VAL A 194 0.57 3.53 10.66
CA VAL A 194 0.99 4.54 9.68
C VAL A 194 -0.14 5.46 9.21
N ARG A 195 -1.37 4.96 9.16
CA ARG A 195 -2.55 5.62 8.57
C ARG A 195 -3.85 5.18 9.29
N PRO A 196 -4.14 5.71 10.48
CA PRO A 196 -5.32 5.34 11.27
C PRO A 196 -6.65 5.40 10.51
N HIS A 197 -6.88 6.49 9.76
CA HIS A 197 -8.08 6.63 8.92
C HIS A 197 -8.23 5.48 7.89
N MET A 198 -7.14 5.07 7.23
CA MET A 198 -7.17 3.96 6.27
C MET A 198 -7.40 2.62 6.98
N ALA A 199 -6.88 2.45 8.19
CA ALA A 199 -7.16 1.27 9.00
C ALA A 199 -8.63 1.18 9.39
N GLY A 200 -9.26 2.32 9.72
CA GLY A 200 -10.70 2.41 9.93
C GLY A 200 -11.51 1.94 8.72
N ILE A 201 -11.16 2.44 7.53
CA ILE A 201 -11.80 2.01 6.26
C ILE A 201 -11.59 0.51 6.01
N LEU A 202 -10.39 -0.02 6.28
CA LEU A 202 -10.05 -1.44 6.14
C LEU A 202 -10.92 -2.32 7.04
N LEU A 203 -11.03 -1.97 8.32
CA LEU A 203 -11.82 -2.70 9.31
C LEU A 203 -13.31 -2.60 9.03
N LEU A 204 -13.80 -1.43 8.59
CA LEU A 204 -15.20 -1.25 8.21
C LEU A 204 -15.54 -2.10 6.97
N ALA A 205 -14.71 -2.04 5.93
CA ALA A 205 -14.90 -2.87 4.73
C ALA A 205 -14.90 -4.37 5.07
N PHE A 206 -14.04 -4.79 6.00
CA PHE A 206 -14.00 -6.15 6.52
C PHE A 206 -15.27 -6.51 7.28
N ALA A 207 -15.73 -5.67 8.21
CA ALA A 207 -16.95 -5.89 8.98
C ALA A 207 -18.18 -6.01 8.07
N VAL A 208 -18.34 -5.10 7.10
CA VAL A 208 -19.44 -5.12 6.14
C VAL A 208 -19.36 -6.37 5.26
N ALA A 209 -18.19 -6.73 4.73
CA ALA A 209 -18.04 -7.96 3.95
C ALA A 209 -18.32 -9.23 4.77
N LEU A 210 -17.94 -9.26 6.05
CA LEU A 210 -18.29 -10.34 6.96
C LEU A 210 -19.81 -10.44 7.14
N VAL A 211 -20.49 -9.31 7.30
CA VAL A 211 -21.95 -9.27 7.50
C VAL A 211 -22.71 -9.72 6.26
N PHE A 212 -22.35 -9.26 5.08
CA PHE A 212 -23.19 -9.48 3.90
C PHE A 212 -22.75 -10.65 3.03
N ALA A 213 -21.48 -11.07 3.11
CA ALA A 213 -20.91 -12.00 2.13
C ALA A 213 -20.18 -13.21 2.72
N SER A 214 -19.96 -13.25 4.04
CA SER A 214 -19.34 -14.42 4.66
C SER A 214 -20.33 -15.57 4.83
N ARG A 215 -19.83 -16.80 4.71
CA ARG A 215 -20.56 -18.04 5.00
C ARG A 215 -20.34 -18.51 6.45
N LEU A 216 -19.86 -17.64 7.33
CA LEU A 216 -19.60 -17.98 8.72
C LEU A 216 -20.92 -18.11 9.50
N GLY A 217 -20.92 -18.97 10.51
CA GLY A 217 -22.06 -19.08 11.43
C GLY A 217 -22.33 -17.75 12.15
N LEU A 218 -23.62 -17.50 12.46
CA LEU A 218 -24.10 -16.24 13.03
C LEU A 218 -23.29 -15.78 14.25
N LEU A 219 -22.94 -16.69 15.16
CA LEU A 219 -22.17 -16.35 16.36
C LEU A 219 -20.80 -15.74 16.03
N ARG A 220 -20.00 -16.40 15.18
CA ARG A 220 -18.66 -15.91 14.80
C ARG A 220 -18.73 -14.59 14.06
N LYS A 221 -19.72 -14.45 13.19
CA LYS A 221 -20.00 -13.24 12.43
C LYS A 221 -20.32 -12.08 13.37
N SER A 222 -21.24 -12.27 14.32
CA SER A 222 -21.61 -11.26 15.30
C SER A 222 -20.42 -10.84 16.17
N VAL A 223 -19.63 -11.78 16.69
CA VAL A 223 -18.46 -11.47 17.53
C VAL A 223 -17.41 -10.67 16.74
N LEU A 224 -17.07 -11.10 15.52
CA LEU A 224 -16.07 -10.39 14.72
C LEU A 224 -16.54 -9.00 14.30
N THR A 225 -17.82 -8.84 13.96
CA THR A 225 -18.40 -7.53 13.64
C THR A 225 -18.45 -6.63 14.88
N LEU A 226 -18.81 -7.17 16.04
CA LEU A 226 -18.85 -6.44 17.31
C LEU A 226 -17.48 -5.91 17.72
N ILE A 227 -16.40 -6.59 17.36
CA ILE A 227 -15.02 -6.12 17.60
C ILE A 227 -14.58 -5.14 16.49
N ALA A 228 -14.84 -5.47 15.23
CA ALA A 228 -14.33 -4.69 14.09
C ALA A 228 -14.97 -3.31 13.97
N VAL A 229 -16.27 -3.14 14.30
CA VAL A 229 -16.97 -1.86 14.15
C VAL A 229 -16.45 -0.81 15.14
N PRO A 230 -16.37 -1.07 16.47
CA PRO A 230 -15.80 -0.11 17.40
C PRO A 230 -14.35 0.25 17.06
N LEU A 231 -13.53 -0.74 16.68
CA LEU A 231 -12.15 -0.47 16.26
C LEU A 231 -12.08 0.40 14.99
N ALA A 232 -13.00 0.20 14.04
CA ALA A 232 -13.09 1.04 12.85
C ALA A 232 -13.46 2.49 13.20
N VAL A 233 -14.41 2.69 14.12
CA VAL A 233 -14.82 4.02 14.58
C VAL A 233 -13.68 4.71 15.33
N ILE A 234 -13.00 4.01 16.24
CA ILE A 234 -11.84 4.54 16.98
C ILE A 234 -10.72 4.93 16.00
N ALA A 235 -10.41 4.08 15.02
CA ALA A 235 -9.37 4.36 14.04
C ALA A 235 -9.73 5.54 13.11
N ALA A 236 -11.01 5.69 12.76
CA ALA A 236 -11.50 6.78 11.93
C ALA A 236 -11.50 8.12 12.68
N THR A 237 -12.03 8.14 13.92
CA THR A 237 -12.05 9.33 14.80
C THR A 237 -10.63 9.81 15.11
N TYR A 238 -9.74 8.90 15.52
CA TYR A 238 -8.33 9.24 15.73
C TYR A 238 -7.66 9.74 14.43
N GLY A 239 -8.02 9.16 13.28
CA GLY A 239 -7.51 9.61 11.98
C GLY A 239 -7.98 11.01 11.58
N ALA A 240 -9.18 11.41 12.01
CA ALA A 240 -9.74 12.74 11.79
C ALA A 240 -9.17 13.77 12.77
N GLU A 241 -9.01 13.40 14.06
CA GLU A 241 -8.34 14.22 15.07
C GLU A 241 -6.90 14.54 14.67
N PHE A 242 -6.17 13.52 14.20
CA PHE A 242 -4.82 13.69 13.67
C PHE A 242 -4.77 14.60 12.42
N ALA A 243 -5.90 14.79 11.74
CA ALA A 243 -5.99 15.72 10.63
C ALA A 243 -6.25 17.17 11.04
N GLY A 244 -6.44 17.44 12.33
CA GLY A 244 -6.75 18.77 12.85
C GLY A 244 -8.24 19.10 12.88
N LEU A 245 -9.11 18.14 12.59
CA LEU A 245 -10.55 18.29 12.88
C LEU A 245 -10.78 17.82 14.30
N GLY A 246 -11.56 18.55 15.09
CA GLY A 246 -11.99 18.06 16.41
C GLY A 246 -12.93 16.86 16.29
N ASP A 247 -13.94 16.80 17.17
CA ASP A 247 -15.00 15.80 17.09
C ASP A 247 -15.81 15.95 15.78
N VAL A 248 -15.46 15.15 14.78
CA VAL A 248 -16.19 15.06 13.50
C VAL A 248 -17.53 14.39 13.78
N SER A 249 -18.56 15.21 13.97
CA SER A 249 -19.91 14.77 14.34
C SER A 249 -20.96 15.18 13.31
N THR A 250 -20.63 16.12 12.43
CA THR A 250 -21.55 16.66 11.42
C THR A 250 -21.02 16.51 9.99
N LEU A 251 -21.92 16.61 9.00
CA LEU A 251 -21.56 16.57 7.58
C LEU A 251 -20.72 17.80 7.16
N GLY A 252 -20.85 18.93 7.85
CA GLY A 252 -20.04 20.13 7.60
C GLY A 252 -18.56 19.91 7.93
N ASP A 253 -18.27 19.14 8.97
CA ASP A 253 -16.90 18.80 9.39
C ASP A 253 -16.17 17.96 8.33
N VAL A 254 -16.90 17.22 7.49
CA VAL A 254 -16.34 16.42 6.38
C VAL A 254 -15.96 17.31 5.19
N ASP A 255 -16.72 18.35 4.90
CA ASP A 255 -16.37 19.31 3.85
C ASP A 255 -15.19 20.20 4.26
N GLU A 256 -15.15 20.59 5.55
CA GLU A 256 -14.00 21.27 6.13
C GLU A 256 -12.74 20.38 6.10
N TYR A 257 -12.88 19.08 6.40
CA TYR A 257 -11.79 18.10 6.25
C TYR A 257 -11.18 18.11 4.85
N PHE A 258 -12.03 18.00 3.83
CA PHE A 258 -11.60 17.93 2.45
C PHE A 258 -10.93 19.23 2.03
N SER A 259 -11.50 20.36 2.43
CA SER A 259 -10.94 21.69 2.12
C SER A 259 -9.57 21.90 2.76
N LEU A 260 -9.42 21.54 4.05
CA LEU A 260 -8.16 21.63 4.79
C LEU A 260 -7.10 20.69 4.21
N ARG A 261 -7.47 19.46 3.86
CA ARG A 261 -6.54 18.51 3.22
C ARG A 261 -6.14 18.97 1.83
N GLN A 262 -7.05 19.59 1.07
CA GLN A 262 -6.72 20.13 -0.25
C GLN A 262 -5.71 21.27 -0.13
N SER A 263 -5.88 22.20 0.82
CA SER A 263 -4.97 23.34 0.97
C SER A 263 -3.52 22.91 1.20
N TYR A 264 -3.28 21.90 2.04
CA TYR A 264 -1.95 21.33 2.26
C TYR A 264 -1.34 20.63 1.03
N ASN A 265 -2.18 20.20 0.08
CA ASN A 265 -1.75 19.50 -1.14
C ASN A 265 -1.64 20.42 -2.36
N LEU A 266 -1.96 21.72 -2.24
CA LEU A 266 -1.81 22.68 -3.33
C LEU A 266 -0.37 23.19 -3.50
N GLU A 267 0.44 23.11 -2.44
CA GLU A 267 1.86 23.46 -2.48
C GLU A 267 2.66 22.41 -3.29
N GLY A 268 3.20 22.83 -4.44
CA GLY A 268 4.06 22.02 -5.32
C GLY A 268 3.67 22.12 -6.80
N GLY A 269 4.65 22.08 -7.70
CA GLY A 269 4.48 22.31 -9.15
C GLY A 269 3.68 21.25 -9.93
N SER A 270 3.00 20.33 -9.25
CA SER A 270 2.18 19.25 -9.84
C SER A 270 0.76 19.20 -9.24
N SER A 271 0.33 20.28 -8.59
CA SER A 271 -1.01 20.40 -8.05
C SER A 271 -2.04 20.55 -9.18
N VAL A 272 -3.17 19.87 -9.02
CA VAL A 272 -4.34 20.00 -9.89
C VAL A 272 -5.43 20.63 -9.05
N ASP A 273 -6.14 21.61 -9.62
CA ASP A 273 -7.33 22.13 -8.97
C ASP A 273 -8.42 21.05 -8.97
N ILE A 274 -8.53 20.35 -7.85
CA ILE A 274 -9.53 19.31 -7.63
C ILE A 274 -10.91 19.92 -7.34
N ALA A 275 -10.97 21.13 -6.80
CA ALA A 275 -12.23 21.77 -6.42
C ALA A 275 -13.11 22.00 -7.65
N SER A 276 -12.53 22.37 -8.79
CA SER A 276 -13.25 22.59 -10.06
C SER A 276 -13.62 21.30 -10.83
N LEU A 277 -13.09 20.14 -10.45
CA LEU A 277 -13.39 18.87 -11.13
C LEU A 277 -14.67 18.20 -10.63
N SER A 278 -15.41 17.57 -11.55
CA SER A 278 -16.53 16.68 -11.19
C SER A 278 -16.03 15.42 -10.47
N MET A 279 -16.86 14.84 -9.60
CA MET A 279 -16.47 13.67 -8.80
C MET A 279 -15.91 12.50 -9.63
N PRO A 280 -16.52 12.08 -10.76
CA PRO A 280 -15.92 11.05 -11.62
C PRO A 280 -14.55 11.46 -12.19
N ALA A 281 -14.37 12.73 -12.54
CA ALA A 281 -13.09 13.24 -13.04
C ALA A 281 -12.02 13.27 -11.94
N ARG A 282 -12.38 13.52 -10.68
CA ARG A 282 -11.47 13.41 -9.52
C ARG A 282 -10.99 11.97 -9.31
N LEU A 283 -11.91 11.01 -9.31
CA LEU A 283 -11.57 9.58 -9.17
C LEU A 283 -10.64 9.12 -10.30
N PHE A 284 -10.93 9.52 -11.54
CA PHE A 284 -10.10 9.21 -12.70
C PHE A 284 -8.71 9.85 -12.57
N THR A 285 -8.66 11.13 -12.21
CA THR A 285 -7.40 11.87 -12.05
C THR A 285 -6.52 11.24 -10.98
N PHE A 286 -7.08 10.92 -9.81
CA PHE A 286 -6.34 10.30 -8.73
C PHE A 286 -5.73 8.94 -9.13
N LEU A 287 -6.46 8.13 -9.89
CA LEU A 287 -6.06 6.76 -10.18
C LEU A 287 -5.12 6.66 -11.40
N PHE A 288 -5.36 7.45 -12.43
CA PHE A 288 -4.76 7.26 -13.76
C PHE A 288 -3.92 8.44 -14.26
N ARG A 289 -3.87 9.58 -13.58
CA ARG A 289 -2.95 10.67 -13.93
C ARG A 289 -1.68 10.63 -13.05
N PRO A 290 -0.51 11.07 -13.55
CA PRO A 290 -0.27 11.65 -14.88
C PRO A 290 -0.36 10.62 -16.02
N LEU A 291 -0.88 11.06 -17.17
CA LEU A 291 -0.71 10.35 -18.44
C LEU A 291 0.50 10.95 -19.19
N PHE A 292 0.81 10.47 -20.40
CA PHE A 292 1.98 10.96 -21.17
C PHE A 292 1.98 12.47 -21.40
N PHE A 293 0.80 13.09 -21.49
CA PHE A 293 0.65 14.53 -21.70
C PHE A 293 0.93 15.37 -20.44
N ASP A 294 0.81 14.76 -19.26
CA ASP A 294 1.04 15.40 -17.96
C ASP A 294 2.43 15.09 -17.40
N ALA A 295 3.21 14.24 -18.08
CA ALA A 295 4.46 13.71 -17.57
C ALA A 295 5.60 14.73 -17.70
N SER A 296 6.12 15.17 -16.55
CA SER A 296 7.39 15.92 -16.50
C SER A 296 8.54 15.00 -16.06
N GLY A 297 9.62 14.97 -16.84
CA GLY A 297 10.83 14.21 -16.55
C GLY A 297 10.71 12.68 -16.71
N LEU A 298 11.83 11.99 -16.49
CA LEU A 298 11.95 10.54 -16.70
C LEU A 298 11.03 9.73 -15.77
N LEU A 299 10.92 10.14 -14.50
CA LEU A 299 10.04 9.49 -13.52
C LEU A 299 8.56 9.67 -13.90
N GLY A 300 8.17 10.86 -14.37
CA GLY A 300 6.81 11.12 -14.85
C GLY A 300 6.42 10.19 -16.00
N VAL A 301 7.31 10.02 -16.99
CA VAL A 301 7.07 9.11 -18.12
C VAL A 301 6.95 7.66 -17.67
N ALA A 302 7.82 7.21 -16.77
CA ALA A 302 7.74 5.85 -16.21
C ALA A 302 6.40 5.62 -15.52
N VAL A 303 5.93 6.56 -14.70
CA VAL A 303 4.62 6.44 -14.02
C VAL A 303 3.45 6.51 -15.02
N SER A 304 3.55 7.29 -16.09
CA SER A 304 2.51 7.32 -17.14
C SER A 304 2.30 5.97 -17.81
N PHE A 305 3.36 5.19 -18.04
CA PHE A 305 3.24 3.80 -18.52
C PHE A 305 2.51 2.91 -17.50
N GLU A 306 2.82 3.04 -16.21
CA GLU A 306 2.12 2.28 -15.16
C GLU A 306 0.64 2.63 -15.09
N ASN A 307 0.33 3.93 -15.15
CA ASN A 307 -1.02 4.43 -15.10
C ASN A 307 -1.83 3.95 -16.30
N LEU A 308 -1.22 3.96 -17.50
CA LEU A 308 -1.83 3.38 -18.69
C LEU A 308 -2.07 1.87 -18.52
N PHE A 309 -1.10 1.12 -17.99
CA PHE A 309 -1.28 -0.30 -17.71
C PHE A 309 -2.46 -0.55 -16.75
N GLN A 310 -2.55 0.23 -15.67
CA GLN A 310 -3.63 0.15 -14.69
C GLN A 310 -4.99 0.49 -15.31
N LEU A 311 -5.04 1.54 -16.15
CA LEU A 311 -6.23 1.96 -16.88
C LEU A 311 -6.72 0.87 -17.84
N LEU A 312 -5.83 0.34 -18.67
CA LEU A 312 -6.16 -0.72 -19.63
C LEU A 312 -6.65 -1.99 -18.92
N LEU A 313 -5.98 -2.38 -17.83
CA LEU A 313 -6.39 -3.54 -17.05
C LEU A 313 -7.79 -3.34 -16.45
N MET A 314 -8.08 -2.16 -15.92
CA MET A 314 -9.40 -1.83 -15.37
C MET A 314 -10.47 -1.82 -16.47
N ALA A 315 -10.19 -1.18 -17.61
CA ALA A 315 -11.09 -1.12 -18.75
C ALA A 315 -11.43 -2.52 -19.28
N ILE A 316 -10.41 -3.39 -19.40
CA ILE A 316 -10.61 -4.80 -19.79
C ILE A 316 -11.48 -5.52 -18.77
N ALA A 317 -11.23 -5.36 -17.47
CA ALA A 317 -12.03 -6.02 -16.43
C ALA A 317 -13.50 -5.57 -16.47
N ILE A 318 -13.75 -4.27 -16.66
CA ILE A 318 -15.10 -3.70 -16.81
C ILE A 318 -15.78 -4.26 -18.07
N ALA A 319 -15.09 -4.27 -19.22
CA ALA A 319 -15.63 -4.83 -20.46
C ALA A 319 -15.97 -6.32 -20.30
N LEU A 320 -15.09 -7.10 -19.66
CA LEU A 320 -15.34 -8.52 -19.39
C LEU A 320 -16.55 -8.74 -18.47
N ARG A 321 -16.79 -7.84 -17.51
CA ARG A 321 -17.99 -7.86 -16.66
C ARG A 321 -19.25 -7.59 -17.48
N PHE A 322 -19.24 -6.59 -18.36
CA PHE A 322 -20.37 -6.29 -19.25
C PHE A 322 -20.65 -7.44 -20.24
N LEU A 323 -19.61 -8.18 -20.64
CA LEU A 323 -19.74 -9.43 -21.41
C LEU A 323 -20.21 -10.63 -20.56
N GLY A 324 -20.69 -10.41 -19.34
CA GLY A 324 -21.29 -11.44 -18.48
C GLY A 324 -20.29 -12.34 -17.73
N ARG A 325 -18.98 -12.03 -17.73
CA ARG A 325 -18.02 -12.81 -16.94
C ARG A 325 -18.20 -12.53 -15.45
N LYS A 326 -18.22 -13.61 -14.65
CA LYS A 326 -18.28 -13.53 -13.19
C LYS A 326 -16.88 -13.46 -12.59
N SER A 327 -16.73 -12.72 -11.49
CA SER A 327 -15.51 -12.72 -10.69
C SER A 327 -15.21 -14.12 -10.15
N ARG A 328 -13.92 -14.46 -10.15
CA ARG A 328 -13.37 -15.68 -9.54
C ARG A 328 -13.14 -15.58 -8.04
N LEU A 329 -13.24 -14.38 -7.47
CA LEU A 329 -13.21 -14.23 -6.02
C LEU A 329 -14.48 -14.85 -5.42
N ASP A 330 -14.34 -15.39 -4.21
CA ASP A 330 -15.49 -15.74 -3.39
C ASP A 330 -16.22 -14.46 -2.94
N GLY A 331 -17.46 -14.62 -2.46
CA GLY A 331 -18.30 -13.47 -2.11
C GLY A 331 -17.63 -12.55 -1.10
N PHE A 332 -17.02 -13.12 -0.06
CA PHE A 332 -16.35 -12.34 0.98
C PHE A 332 -15.16 -11.55 0.42
N SER A 333 -14.20 -12.22 -0.24
CA SER A 333 -13.02 -11.51 -0.78
C SER A 333 -13.39 -10.46 -1.81
N PHE A 334 -14.40 -10.71 -2.65
CA PHE A 334 -14.88 -9.74 -3.62
C PHE A 334 -15.41 -8.49 -2.94
N TRP A 335 -16.35 -8.63 -2.01
CA TRP A 335 -16.96 -7.48 -1.33
C TRP A 335 -15.97 -6.74 -0.45
N PHE A 336 -15.08 -7.45 0.26
CA PHE A 336 -14.01 -6.82 1.04
C PHE A 336 -13.10 -5.95 0.16
N CYS A 337 -12.57 -6.51 -0.94
CA CYS A 337 -11.71 -5.76 -1.86
C CYS A 337 -12.45 -4.59 -2.50
N ALA A 338 -13.70 -4.78 -2.91
CA ALA A 338 -14.51 -3.75 -3.56
C ALA A 338 -14.84 -2.59 -2.61
N LEU A 339 -15.29 -2.89 -1.40
CA LEU A 339 -15.63 -1.87 -0.40
C LEU A 339 -14.39 -1.08 0.03
N PHE A 340 -13.29 -1.76 0.33
CA PHE A 340 -12.06 -1.08 0.73
C PHE A 340 -11.50 -0.21 -0.41
N ALA A 341 -11.43 -0.73 -1.63
CA ALA A 341 -10.93 0.03 -2.78
C ALA A 341 -11.84 1.22 -3.12
N ALA A 342 -13.17 1.04 -3.08
CA ALA A 342 -14.12 2.12 -3.38
C ALA A 342 -14.09 3.23 -2.31
N ALA A 343 -14.14 2.87 -1.03
CA ALA A 343 -14.09 3.84 0.06
C ALA A 343 -12.74 4.58 0.12
N SER A 344 -11.63 3.85 -0.05
CA SER A 344 -10.29 4.45 -0.12
C SER A 344 -10.16 5.41 -1.29
N LEU A 345 -10.61 5.01 -2.49
CA LEU A 345 -10.57 5.84 -3.68
C LEU A 345 -11.43 7.10 -3.49
N PHE A 346 -12.61 6.98 -2.88
CA PHE A 346 -13.49 8.11 -2.60
C PHE A 346 -12.82 9.12 -1.65
N VAL A 347 -12.27 8.67 -0.52
CA VAL A 347 -11.64 9.55 0.47
C VAL A 347 -10.37 10.20 -0.10
N LEU A 348 -9.50 9.41 -0.74
CA LEU A 348 -8.21 9.90 -1.22
C LEU A 348 -8.34 10.82 -2.44
N ALA A 349 -9.27 10.55 -3.35
CA ALA A 349 -9.50 11.40 -4.51
C ALA A 349 -10.10 12.78 -4.15
N ASN A 350 -10.81 12.89 -3.02
CA ASN A 350 -11.34 14.16 -2.54
C ASN A 350 -10.37 14.94 -1.65
N THR A 351 -9.32 14.30 -1.14
CA THR A 351 -8.33 14.94 -0.23
C THR A 351 -7.01 15.28 -0.92
N THR A 352 -6.63 14.57 -1.99
CA THR A 352 -5.26 14.64 -2.54
C THR A 352 -5.19 15.45 -3.83
N ALA A 353 -4.86 16.74 -3.72
CA ALA A 353 -4.72 17.67 -4.86
C ALA A 353 -3.42 17.51 -5.68
N ASN A 354 -2.39 16.90 -5.11
CA ASN A 354 -1.07 16.77 -5.73
C ASN A 354 -0.92 15.41 -6.44
N LEU A 355 -0.58 15.44 -7.75
CA LEU A 355 -0.39 14.19 -8.52
C LEU A 355 0.79 13.35 -8.01
N GLY A 356 1.87 13.98 -7.54
CA GLY A 356 3.00 13.32 -6.87
C GLY A 356 2.56 12.47 -5.68
N ILE A 357 1.74 13.05 -4.83
CA ILE A 357 1.21 12.39 -3.64
C ILE A 357 0.22 11.29 -4.04
N ALA A 358 -0.65 11.53 -5.03
CA ALA A 358 -1.60 10.54 -5.53
C ALA A 358 -0.89 9.28 -6.09
N MET A 359 0.18 9.46 -6.86
CA MET A 359 0.99 8.37 -7.43
C MET A 359 1.54 7.42 -6.36
N ARG A 360 1.87 7.94 -5.18
CA ARG A 360 2.37 7.19 -4.03
C ARG A 360 1.25 6.59 -3.20
N GLN A 361 0.24 7.39 -2.86
CA GLN A 361 -0.82 6.98 -1.94
C GLN A 361 -1.75 5.90 -2.49
N LYS A 362 -1.93 5.84 -3.82
CA LYS A 362 -2.79 4.82 -4.44
C LYS A 362 -2.37 3.39 -4.13
N TRP A 363 -1.07 3.13 -3.88
CA TRP A 363 -0.56 1.78 -3.59
C TRP A 363 -1.14 1.16 -2.31
N MET A 364 -1.82 1.92 -1.47
CA MET A 364 -2.49 1.45 -0.25
C MET A 364 -3.73 0.61 -0.51
N PHE A 365 -4.42 0.85 -1.63
CA PHE A 365 -5.63 0.10 -2.01
C PHE A 365 -5.52 -0.52 -3.40
N LEU A 366 -4.51 -0.14 -4.18
CA LEU A 366 -4.28 -0.68 -5.51
C LEU A 366 -4.17 -2.22 -5.54
N PRO A 367 -3.54 -2.92 -4.56
CA PRO A 367 -3.56 -4.37 -4.53
C PRO A 367 -4.98 -4.96 -4.56
N MET A 368 -5.92 -4.41 -3.79
CA MET A 368 -7.34 -4.84 -3.79
C MET A 368 -8.00 -4.54 -5.14
N LEU A 369 -7.75 -3.36 -5.70
CA LEU A 369 -8.31 -2.95 -6.99
C LEU A 369 -7.79 -3.83 -8.15
N MET A 370 -6.51 -4.15 -8.15
CA MET A 370 -5.87 -5.05 -9.11
C MET A 370 -6.40 -6.48 -8.96
N MET A 371 -6.61 -6.97 -7.73
CA MET A 371 -7.24 -8.27 -7.50
C MET A 371 -8.63 -8.35 -8.10
N LEU A 372 -9.45 -7.32 -7.94
CA LEU A 372 -10.77 -7.25 -8.57
C LEU A 372 -10.64 -7.33 -10.09
N ALA A 373 -9.73 -6.55 -10.69
CA ALA A 373 -9.54 -6.56 -12.13
C ALA A 373 -9.08 -7.94 -12.64
N PHE A 374 -8.02 -8.51 -12.05
CA PHE A 374 -7.50 -9.84 -12.42
C PHE A 374 -8.50 -10.97 -12.19
N SER A 375 -9.46 -10.81 -11.28
CA SER A 375 -10.51 -11.82 -11.04
C SER A 375 -11.40 -12.10 -12.25
N TYR A 376 -11.49 -11.17 -13.21
CA TYR A 376 -12.26 -11.31 -14.46
C TYR A 376 -11.45 -11.87 -15.64
N LEU A 377 -10.11 -11.81 -15.59
CA LEU A 377 -9.21 -12.21 -16.69
C LEU A 377 -9.09 -13.74 -16.88
N GLY A 378 -9.76 -14.51 -16.03
CA GLY A 378 -9.81 -15.96 -16.12
C GLY A 378 -10.68 -16.51 -17.24
N LYS A 379 -10.20 -17.53 -17.98
CA LYS A 379 -11.03 -18.29 -18.93
C LYS A 379 -11.85 -19.36 -18.19
N GLY A 380 -13.17 -19.40 -18.43
CA GLY A 380 -14.04 -20.58 -18.30
C GLY A 380 -14.34 -21.12 -16.89
N LYS A 381 -15.63 -21.37 -16.64
CA LYS A 381 -16.37 -21.99 -15.50
C LYS A 381 -15.64 -22.16 -14.15
N ARG A 382 -16.27 -21.66 -13.08
CA ARG A 382 -15.99 -22.07 -11.70
C ARG A 382 -15.99 -23.61 -11.64
N PRO A 383 -15.10 -24.25 -10.87
CA PRO A 383 -15.22 -25.68 -10.59
C PRO A 383 -16.60 -26.01 -10.03
#